data_AF-A0A7J3XHC1-F1
#
_entry.id   AF-A0A7J3XHC1-F1
#
_cell.length_a   1.000
_cell.length_b   1.000
_cell.length_c   1.000
_cell.angle_alpha   90.00
_cell.angle_beta   90.00
_cell.angle_gamma   90.00
#
_symmetry.space_group_name_H-M   'P 1'
#
loop_
_entity.id
_entity.type
_entity.pdbx_description
1 polymer ?
#
loop_
_entity_poly.entity_id
_entity_poly.type
_entity_poly.pdbx_seq_one_letter_code
_entity_poly.pdbx_strand_id
1 'polypeptide(L)'
;MLLGRQASATRSLSRRIRNLVGAVSKVAVGYIEILEAILVIVLMVLTLVALAILIRDLFNLRVESTLSEFQILVSDVLVLVILVELTRSFVISSLGGERYLEGFIEMGVIILVREIALAAMAANVLNALMASGGVALLILALWIIREKKPVVRS
;
A
#
# COMPACT_ATOMS: atom_id res chain seq x y z
N MET A 1 -15.01 57.62 10.24
CA MET A 1 -14.98 56.65 11.36
C MET A 1 -15.54 55.25 11.02
N LEU A 2 -16.48 55.08 10.08
CA LEU A 2 -17.09 53.78 9.77
C LEU A 2 -16.17 52.78 9.02
N LEU A 3 -15.26 53.27 8.17
CA LEU A 3 -14.31 52.43 7.41
C LEU A 3 -13.28 51.69 8.29
N GLY A 4 -12.88 52.27 9.43
CA GLY A 4 -11.92 51.64 10.36
C GLY A 4 -12.52 50.47 11.15
N ARG A 5 -13.84 50.45 11.37
CA ARG A 5 -14.55 49.35 12.06
C ARG A 5 -14.78 48.13 11.15
N GLN A 6 -14.94 48.31 9.84
CA GLN A 6 -15.07 47.17 8.92
C GLN A 6 -13.75 46.44 8.69
N ALA A 7 -12.63 47.16 8.65
CA ALA A 7 -11.29 46.57 8.48
C ALA A 7 -10.82 45.75 9.70
N SER A 8 -11.29 46.06 10.90
CA SER A 8 -10.98 45.27 12.11
C SER A 8 -11.83 44.00 12.19
N ALA A 9 -13.10 44.06 11.78
CA ALA A 9 -14.00 42.92 11.75
C ALA A 9 -13.51 41.83 10.78
N THR A 10 -13.08 42.20 9.57
CA THR A 10 -12.57 41.26 8.56
C THR A 10 -11.25 40.59 8.96
N ARG A 11 -10.35 41.31 9.64
CA ARG A 11 -9.11 40.72 10.21
C ARG A 11 -9.38 39.76 11.37
N SER A 12 -10.41 40.01 12.17
CA SER A 12 -10.81 39.10 13.24
C SER A 12 -11.42 37.80 12.69
N LEU A 13 -12.20 37.91 11.61
CA LEU A 13 -12.85 36.77 10.96
C LEU A 13 -11.81 35.87 10.27
N SER A 14 -10.83 36.46 9.58
CA SER A 14 -9.77 35.69 8.92
C SER A 14 -8.84 34.97 9.90
N ARG A 15 -8.58 35.56 11.09
CA ARG A 15 -7.87 34.86 12.19
C ARG A 15 -8.68 33.67 12.72
N ARG A 16 -10.00 33.85 12.93
CA ARG A 16 -10.87 32.77 13.41
C ARG A 16 -10.94 31.60 12.41
N ILE A 17 -11.09 31.90 11.12
CA ILE A 17 -11.09 30.87 10.07
C ILE A 17 -9.75 30.13 10.03
N ARG A 18 -8.62 30.85 10.09
CA ARG A 18 -7.29 30.22 10.06
C ARG A 18 -7.05 29.31 11.27
N ASN A 19 -7.52 29.73 12.46
CA ASN A 19 -7.43 28.93 13.67
C ASN A 19 -8.34 27.68 13.61
N LEU A 20 -9.54 27.80 13.05
CA LEU A 20 -10.45 26.66 12.82
C LEU A 20 -9.85 25.67 11.83
N VAL A 21 -9.31 26.14 10.70
CA VAL A 21 -8.65 25.30 9.70
C VAL A 21 -7.44 24.59 10.31
N GLY A 22 -6.62 25.29 11.10
CA GLY A 22 -5.48 24.69 11.79
C GLY A 22 -5.87 23.70 12.90
N ALA A 23 -7.01 23.90 13.57
CA ALA A 23 -7.52 22.95 14.56
C ALA A 23 -8.06 21.68 13.88
N VAL A 24 -8.84 21.84 12.80
CA VAL A 24 -9.37 20.72 12.00
C VAL A 24 -8.23 19.92 11.39
N SER A 25 -7.20 20.58 10.85
CA SER A 25 -6.05 19.89 10.26
C SER A 25 -5.29 19.06 11.29
N LYS A 26 -5.10 19.57 12.52
CA LYS A 26 -4.42 18.82 13.59
C LYS A 26 -5.20 17.58 14.02
N VAL A 27 -6.51 17.70 14.15
CA VAL A 27 -7.37 16.56 14.50
C VAL A 27 -7.34 15.52 13.38
N ALA A 28 -7.46 15.95 12.11
CA ALA A 28 -7.40 15.05 10.96
C ALA A 28 -6.06 14.29 10.88
N VAL A 29 -4.93 14.98 11.11
CA VAL A 29 -3.60 14.35 11.14
C VAL A 29 -3.51 13.29 12.25
N GLY A 30 -3.99 13.60 13.46
CA GLY A 30 -3.98 12.63 14.56
C GLY A 30 -4.81 11.37 14.27
N TYR A 31 -5.96 11.48 13.60
CA TYR A 31 -6.74 10.31 13.19
C TYR A 31 -6.01 9.46 12.14
N ILE A 32 -5.30 10.09 11.20
CA ILE A 32 -4.52 9.38 10.18
C ILE A 32 -3.38 8.60 10.84
N GLU A 33 -2.65 9.21 11.77
CA GLU A 33 -1.55 8.55 12.51
C GLU A 33 -2.04 7.32 13.29
N ILE A 34 -3.18 7.43 13.98
CA ILE A 34 -3.78 6.30 14.71
C ILE A 34 -4.19 5.18 13.75
N LEU A 35 -4.81 5.53 12.63
CA LEU A 35 -5.22 4.55 11.62
C LEU A 35 -4.02 3.85 10.99
N GLU A 36 -2.94 4.58 10.69
CA GLU A 36 -1.69 4.02 10.18
C GLU A 36 -1.05 3.07 11.19
N ALA A 37 -1.00 3.44 12.48
CA ALA A 37 -0.49 2.57 13.53
C ALA A 37 -1.31 1.27 13.68
N ILE A 38 -2.64 1.37 13.64
CA ILE A 38 -3.53 0.20 13.66
C ILE A 38 -3.26 -0.69 12.44
N LEU A 39 -3.12 -0.09 11.26
CA LEU A 39 -2.89 -0.81 10.02
C LEU A 39 -1.55 -1.57 10.04
N VAL A 40 -0.48 -0.95 10.55
CA VAL A 40 0.82 -1.61 10.76
C VAL A 40 0.68 -2.81 11.70
N ILE A 41 -0.01 -2.66 12.84
CA ILE A 41 -0.20 -3.75 13.80
C ILE A 41 -0.97 -4.90 13.15
N VAL A 42 -2.05 -4.61 12.43
CA VAL A 42 -2.84 -5.63 11.73
C VAL A 42 -2.00 -6.35 10.68
N LEU A 43 -1.22 -5.62 9.87
CA LEU A 43 -0.33 -6.21 8.87
C LEU A 43 0.74 -7.11 9.50
N MET A 44 1.35 -6.69 10.61
CA MET A 44 2.29 -7.54 11.34
C MET A 44 1.64 -8.83 11.82
N VAL A 45 0.45 -8.75 12.43
CA VAL A 45 -0.28 -9.94 12.90
C VAL A 45 -0.62 -10.87 11.73
N LEU A 46 -1.15 -10.34 10.63
CA LEU A 46 -1.47 -11.13 9.44
C LEU A 46 -0.23 -11.81 8.85
N THR A 47 0.90 -11.09 8.81
CA THR A 47 2.18 -11.64 8.33
C THR A 47 2.64 -12.81 9.21
N LEU A 48 2.55 -12.67 10.53
CA LEU A 48 2.89 -13.74 11.47
C LEU A 48 1.97 -14.96 11.34
N VAL A 49 0.67 -14.74 11.17
CA VAL A 49 -0.30 -15.83 10.95
C VAL A 49 -0.02 -16.55 9.64
N ALA A 50 0.19 -15.81 8.54
CA ALA A 50 0.52 -16.39 7.24
C ALA A 50 1.83 -17.20 7.30
N LEU A 51 2.85 -16.67 8.00
CA LEU A 51 4.11 -17.38 8.22
C LEU A 51 3.89 -18.68 9.01
N ALA A 52 3.08 -18.65 10.07
CA ALA A 52 2.78 -19.83 10.88
C ALA A 52 2.04 -20.91 10.07
N ILE A 53 1.09 -20.51 9.22
CA ILE A 53 0.37 -21.42 8.32
C ILE A 53 1.35 -22.03 7.31
N LEU A 54 2.18 -21.20 6.65
CA LEU A 54 3.15 -21.67 5.67
C LEU A 54 4.14 -22.68 6.27
N ILE A 55 4.64 -22.39 7.49
CA ILE A 55 5.53 -23.31 8.21
C ILE A 55 4.82 -24.63 8.48
N ARG A 56 3.59 -24.59 9.00
CA ARG A 56 2.79 -25.79 9.27
C ARG A 56 2.57 -26.60 7.99
N ASP A 57 2.24 -25.94 6.89
CA ASP A 57 1.92 -26.60 5.62
C ASP A 57 3.20 -27.18 4.98
N LEU A 58 4.35 -26.51 5.12
CA LEU A 58 5.65 -27.04 4.72
C LEU A 58 6.03 -28.31 5.48
N PHE A 59 5.77 -28.37 6.79
CA PHE A 59 6.01 -29.58 7.59
C PHE A 59 5.06 -30.73 7.28
N ASN A 60 3.88 -30.45 6.73
CA ASN A 60 2.89 -31.46 6.36
C ASN A 60 3.06 -32.00 4.93
N LEU A 61 3.97 -31.43 4.13
CA LEU A 61 4.24 -31.92 2.79
C LEU A 61 4.87 -33.31 2.83
N ARG A 62 4.24 -34.24 2.12
CA ARG A 62 4.76 -35.58 1.87
C ARG A 62 5.40 -35.61 0.48
N VAL A 63 6.36 -36.52 0.27
CA VAL A 63 7.06 -36.67 -1.02
C VAL A 63 6.11 -37.01 -2.18
N GLU A 64 4.92 -37.55 -1.88
CA GLU A 64 3.85 -37.86 -2.85
C GLU A 64 2.81 -36.73 -3.01
N SER A 65 3.13 -35.51 -2.57
CA SER A 65 2.21 -34.37 -2.62
C SER A 65 1.68 -34.12 -4.03
N THR A 66 0.37 -33.90 -4.14
CA THR A 66 -0.29 -33.66 -5.42
C THR A 66 0.10 -32.29 -6.01
N LEU A 67 -0.04 -32.13 -7.33
CA LEU A 67 0.17 -30.83 -8.01
C LEU A 67 -0.68 -29.71 -7.38
N SER A 68 -1.86 -30.03 -6.85
CA SER A 68 -2.73 -29.09 -6.15
C SER A 68 -2.13 -28.60 -4.83
N GLU A 69 -1.49 -29.47 -4.05
CA GLU A 69 -0.83 -29.08 -2.80
C GLU A 69 0.36 -28.16 -3.07
N PHE A 70 1.11 -28.44 -4.15
CA PHE A 70 2.19 -27.56 -4.60
C PHE A 70 1.68 -26.18 -5.04
N GLN A 71 0.54 -26.11 -5.75
CA GLN A 71 -0.10 -24.84 -6.12
C GLN A 71 -0.52 -24.00 -4.90
N ILE A 72 -1.08 -24.65 -3.88
CA ILE A 72 -1.46 -24.00 -2.62
C ILE A 72 -0.20 -23.44 -1.93
N LEU A 73 0.85 -24.24 -1.81
CA LEU A 73 2.10 -23.81 -1.18
C LEU A 73 2.72 -22.58 -1.89
N VAL A 74 2.78 -22.60 -3.23
CA VAL A 74 3.30 -21.48 -4.01
C VAL A 74 2.42 -20.22 -3.82
N SER A 75 1.10 -20.38 -3.82
CA SER A 75 0.17 -19.30 -3.53
C SER A 75 0.42 -18.69 -2.14
N ASP A 76 0.61 -19.52 -1.12
CA ASP A 76 0.82 -19.10 0.26
C ASP A 76 2.16 -18.38 0.45
N VAL A 77 3.22 -18.86 -0.19
CA VAL A 77 4.52 -18.16 -0.23
C VAL A 77 4.37 -16.78 -0.87
N LEU A 78 3.66 -16.67 -1.99
CA LEU A 78 3.47 -15.40 -2.69
C LEU A 78 2.63 -14.42 -1.86
N VAL A 79 1.60 -14.90 -1.17
CA VAL A 79 0.82 -14.08 -0.21
C VAL A 79 1.71 -13.59 0.93
N LEU A 80 2.57 -14.45 1.48
CA LEU A 80 3.50 -14.06 2.53
C LEU A 80 4.46 -12.95 2.06
N VAL A 81 5.01 -13.07 0.85
CA VAL A 81 5.88 -12.04 0.26
C VAL A 81 5.15 -10.70 0.15
N ILE A 82 3.90 -10.70 -0.31
CA ILE A 82 3.07 -9.49 -0.39
C ILE A 82 2.86 -8.89 1.01
N LEU A 83 2.52 -9.70 2.01
CA LEU A 83 2.28 -9.23 3.37
C LEU A 83 3.54 -8.66 4.03
N VAL A 84 4.70 -9.27 3.79
CA VAL A 84 6.00 -8.77 4.26
C VAL A 84 6.32 -7.44 3.61
N GLU A 85 6.14 -7.30 2.30
CA GLU A 85 6.44 -6.05 1.59
C GLU A 85 5.45 -4.93 1.97
N LEU A 86 4.16 -5.26 2.19
CA LEU A 86 3.18 -4.33 2.78
C LEU A 86 3.67 -3.82 4.13
N THR A 87 4.00 -4.75 5.02
CA THR A 87 4.44 -4.41 6.37
C THR A 87 5.69 -3.53 6.31
N ARG A 88 6.67 -3.88 5.47
CA ARG A 88 7.88 -3.09 5.25
C ARG A 88 7.57 -1.68 4.74
N SER A 89 6.71 -1.56 3.72
CA SER A 89 6.34 -0.28 3.12
C SER A 89 5.64 0.65 4.12
N PHE A 90 4.68 0.13 4.88
CA PHE A 90 3.96 0.89 5.90
C PHE A 90 4.85 1.27 7.09
N VAL A 91 5.72 0.36 7.54
CA VAL A 91 6.68 0.67 8.62
C VAL A 91 7.66 1.75 8.19
N ILE A 92 8.26 1.65 7.00
CA ILE A 92 9.19 2.67 6.49
C ILE A 92 8.50 4.03 6.36
N SER A 93 7.25 4.03 5.92
CA SER A 93 6.53 5.29 5.79
C SER A 93 6.14 5.90 7.14
N SER A 94 5.72 5.07 8.10
CA SER A 94 5.39 5.53 9.46
C SER A 94 6.59 6.16 10.18
N LEU A 95 7.81 5.81 9.77
CA LEU A 95 9.07 6.37 10.27
C LEU A 95 9.50 7.68 9.56
N GLY A 96 8.62 8.28 8.74
CA GLY A 96 8.89 9.54 8.06
C GLY A 96 9.57 9.42 6.69
N GLY A 97 9.55 8.23 6.08
CA GLY A 97 10.05 8.04 4.72
C GLY A 97 9.01 8.47 3.67
N GLU A 98 9.33 9.42 2.79
CA GLU A 98 8.50 9.82 1.63
C GLU A 98 8.39 8.73 0.52
N ARG A 99 8.49 7.45 0.89
CA ARG A 99 8.55 6.31 -0.05
C ARG A 99 7.26 5.51 -0.14
N TYR A 100 6.12 6.03 0.34
CA TYR A 100 4.80 5.37 0.24
C TYR A 100 4.50 4.93 -1.19
N LEU A 101 4.78 5.79 -2.17
CA LEU A 101 4.55 5.51 -3.59
C LEU A 101 5.44 4.36 -4.08
N GLU A 102 6.72 4.33 -3.72
CA GLU A 102 7.66 3.29 -4.15
C GLU A 102 7.24 1.92 -3.60
N GLY A 103 6.89 1.84 -2.32
CA GLY A 103 6.38 0.59 -1.72
C GLY A 103 5.04 0.15 -2.33
N PHE A 104 4.13 1.07 -2.64
CA PHE A 104 2.88 0.75 -3.33
C PHE A 104 3.09 0.20 -4.76
N ILE A 105 4.15 0.66 -5.42
CA ILE A 105 4.55 0.19 -6.75
C ILE A 105 5.16 -1.21 -6.68
N GLU A 106 6.12 -1.43 -5.78
CA GLU A 106 6.73 -2.74 -5.55
C GLU A 106 5.66 -3.79 -5.23
N MET A 107 4.73 -3.41 -4.36
CA MET A 107 3.52 -4.16 -4.03
C MET A 107 2.67 -4.54 -5.25
N GLY A 108 2.36 -3.57 -6.10
CA GLY A 108 1.59 -3.80 -7.33
C GLY A 108 2.28 -4.81 -8.24
N VAL A 109 3.60 -4.72 -8.40
CA VAL A 109 4.39 -5.67 -9.20
C VAL A 109 4.32 -7.08 -8.61
N ILE A 110 4.51 -7.24 -7.29
CA ILE A 110 4.48 -8.56 -6.64
C ILE A 110 3.10 -9.22 -6.79
N ILE A 111 2.01 -8.47 -6.59
CA ILE A 111 0.64 -8.96 -6.79
C ILE A 111 0.45 -9.45 -8.23
N LEU A 112 0.92 -8.69 -9.21
CA LEU A 112 0.77 -9.05 -10.61
C LEU A 112 1.58 -10.29 -10.99
N VAL A 113 2.81 -10.42 -10.47
CA VAL A 113 3.61 -11.66 -10.62
C VAL A 113 2.88 -12.84 -10.01
N ARG A 114 2.25 -12.67 -8.84
CA ARG A 114 1.42 -13.71 -8.20
C ARG A 114 0.27 -14.13 -9.10
N GLU A 115 -0.49 -13.18 -9.66
CA GLU A 115 -1.62 -13.49 -10.53
C GLU A 115 -1.18 -14.19 -11.83
N ILE A 116 -0.04 -13.81 -12.40
CA ILE A 116 0.54 -14.50 -13.57
C ILE A 116 0.94 -15.94 -13.20
N ALA A 117 1.62 -16.13 -12.07
CA ALA A 117 2.05 -17.45 -11.61
C ALA A 117 0.85 -18.38 -11.36
N LEU A 118 -0.18 -17.89 -10.66
CA LEU A 118 -1.40 -18.64 -10.40
C LEU A 118 -2.16 -18.96 -11.69
N ALA A 119 -2.27 -18.01 -12.61
CA ALA A 119 -2.93 -18.24 -13.89
C ALA A 119 -2.18 -19.25 -14.78
N ALA A 120 -0.84 -19.22 -14.76
CA ALA A 120 0.00 -20.20 -15.45
C ALA A 120 -0.17 -21.60 -14.85
N MET A 121 -0.22 -21.72 -13.52
CA MET A 121 -0.45 -22.99 -12.83
C MET A 121 -1.86 -23.55 -13.07
N ALA A 122 -2.86 -22.68 -13.16
CA ALA A 122 -4.25 -23.05 -13.44
C ALA A 122 -4.53 -23.33 -14.93
N ALA A 123 -3.52 -23.21 -15.81
CA ALA A 123 -3.65 -23.30 -17.27
C ALA A 123 -4.76 -22.39 -17.86
N ASN A 124 -5.08 -21.29 -17.17
CA ASN A 124 -6.13 -20.38 -17.58
C ASN A 124 -5.53 -19.16 -18.28
N VAL A 125 -5.43 -19.28 -19.61
CA VAL A 125 -4.81 -18.27 -20.49
C VAL A 125 -5.47 -16.90 -20.36
N LEU A 126 -6.79 -16.84 -20.15
CA LEU A 126 -7.51 -15.58 -20.01
C LEU A 126 -7.09 -14.83 -18.74
N ASN A 127 -6.94 -15.54 -17.63
CA ASN A 127 -6.48 -14.95 -16.37
C ASN A 127 -5.03 -14.46 -16.48
N ALA A 128 -4.18 -15.21 -17.19
CA ALA A 128 -2.79 -14.81 -17.42
C ALA A 128 -2.72 -13.54 -18.29
N LEU A 129 -3.60 -13.43 -19.29
CA LEU A 129 -3.70 -12.25 -20.15
C LEU A 129 -4.18 -11.02 -19.37
N MET A 130 -5.20 -11.17 -18.52
CA MET A 130 -5.70 -10.08 -17.67
C MET A 130 -4.64 -9.60 -16.67
N ALA A 131 -3.93 -10.53 -16.02
CA ALA A 131 -2.84 -10.20 -15.11
C ALA A 131 -1.71 -9.46 -15.85
N SER A 132 -1.32 -9.94 -17.03
CA SER A 132 -0.31 -9.28 -17.88
C SER A 132 -0.76 -7.87 -18.33
N GLY A 133 -2.05 -7.69 -18.65
CA GLY A 133 -2.62 -6.38 -18.95
C GLY A 133 -2.58 -5.42 -17.75
N GLY A 134 -2.81 -5.94 -16.53
CA GLY A 134 -2.63 -5.19 -15.29
C GLY A 134 -1.20 -4.65 -15.11
N VAL A 135 -0.18 -5.45 -15.44
CA VAL A 135 1.24 -5.01 -15.45
C VAL A 135 1.46 -3.88 -16.43
N ALA A 136 0.96 -4.02 -17.66
CA ALA A 136 1.11 -2.99 -18.68
C ALA A 136 0.47 -1.66 -18.24
N LEU A 137 -0.72 -1.70 -17.62
CA LEU A 137 -1.39 -0.51 -17.08
C LEU A 137 -0.63 0.11 -15.91
N LEU A 138 -0.07 -0.71 -15.01
CA LEU A 138 0.75 -0.23 -13.90
C LEU A 138 2.01 0.48 -14.42
N ILE A 139 2.71 -0.10 -15.38
CA ILE A 139 3.88 0.50 -16.04
C ILE A 139 3.50 1.82 -16.72
N LEU A 140 2.35 1.87 -17.39
CA LEU A 140 1.87 3.09 -18.04
C LEU A 140 1.56 4.20 -17.02
N ALA A 141 0.89 3.86 -15.91
CA ALA A 141 0.60 4.79 -14.83
C ALA A 141 1.89 5.33 -14.20
N LEU A 142 2.86 4.45 -13.97
CA LEU A 142 4.19 4.80 -13.46
C LEU A 142 4.94 5.78 -14.36
N TRP A 143 4.92 5.50 -15.67
CA TRP A 143 5.52 6.34 -16.67
C TRP A 143 4.93 7.75 -16.63
N ILE A 144 3.59 7.87 -16.61
CA ILE A 144 2.89 9.16 -16.53
C ILE A 144 3.25 9.93 -15.24
N ILE A 145 3.34 9.24 -14.09
CA ILE A 145 3.69 9.87 -12.82
C ILE A 145 5.14 10.38 -12.84
N ARG A 146 6.07 9.62 -13.45
CA ARG A 146 7.47 10.03 -13.60
C ARG A 146 7.63 11.27 -14.49
N GLU A 147 6.92 11.34 -15.61
CA GLU A 147 6.95 12.51 -16.51
C GLU A 147 6.52 13.81 -15.83
N LYS A 148 5.66 13.72 -14.79
CA LYS A 148 5.09 14.88 -14.09
C LYS A 148 5.89 15.40 -12.90
N LYS A 149 6.92 14.69 -12.43
CA LYS A 149 7.80 15.21 -11.36
C LYS A 149 8.93 16.03 -12.01
N PRO A 150 8.99 17.38 -11.83
CA PRO A 150 10.17 18.12 -12.25
C PRO A 150 11.36 17.58 -11.45
N VAL A 151 12.38 17.14 -12.16
CA VAL A 151 13.66 16.72 -11.57
C VAL A 151 14.22 17.92 -10.82
N VAL A 152 14.04 17.96 -9.50
CA VAL A 152 14.83 18.85 -8.64
C VAL A 152 16.22 18.23 -8.59
N ARG A 153 17.06 18.65 -9.54
CA ARG A 153 18.49 18.34 -9.54
C ARG A 153 19.09 19.03 -8.31
N SER A 154 19.47 18.23 -7.31
CA SER A 154 20.46 18.61 -6.31
C SER A 154 21.86 18.59 -6.92
#